data_AF-A0AAV0N6G9-F1
#
_entry.id   AF-A0AAV0N6G9-F1
#
_cell.length_a   1.000
_cell.length_b   1.000
_cell.length_c   1.000
_cell.angle_alpha   90.00
_cell.angle_beta   90.00
_cell.angle_gamma   90.00
#
_symmetry.space_group_name_H-M   'P 1'
#
loop_
_entity.id
_entity.type
_entity.pdbx_description
1 polymer ?
#
loop_
_entity_poly.entity_id
_entity_poly.type
_entity_poly.pdbx_seq_one_letter_code
_entity_poly.pdbx_strand_id
1 'polypeptide(L)'
;MATPELSGRPPDTPMTNAAEQSPAILNSGTQTLNFKAALAGINQDTSRKATQWTFVGADDIETGLFQGEPELKLSSKFKEKLCQPWKKTLIVRLLGRSVTYSYLCAQLRWKWRPVGSLEIIDLNNDTFLATFGDDQDYLRALTGGPWVILDHYLVVHQWSPSFQL
;
A
#
# COMPACT_ATOMS: atom_id res chain seq x y z
N MET A 1 -76.87 -49.87 -17.00
CA MET A 1 -76.82 -49.06 -18.23
C MET A 1 -76.04 -47.78 -17.93
N ALA A 2 -74.79 -47.69 -18.38
CA ALA A 2 -74.01 -46.48 -18.57
C ALA A 2 -72.78 -46.83 -19.44
N THR A 3 -72.57 -46.09 -20.52
CA THR A 3 -71.45 -46.12 -21.48
C THR A 3 -71.26 -44.67 -21.98
N PRO A 4 -70.13 -44.29 -22.61
CA PRO A 4 -68.75 -44.44 -22.13
C PRO A 4 -67.86 -43.19 -22.44
N GLU A 5 -66.57 -43.32 -22.10
CA GLU A 5 -65.36 -42.69 -22.68
C GLU A 5 -65.13 -41.17 -22.67
N LEU A 6 -63.98 -40.80 -22.10
CA LEU A 6 -62.99 -40.00 -22.84
C LEU A 6 -61.56 -40.37 -22.41
N SER A 7 -60.84 -40.95 -23.37
CA SER A 7 -59.42 -41.30 -23.42
C SER A 7 -58.53 -40.06 -23.55
N GLY A 8 -57.27 -40.14 -23.09
CA GLY A 8 -56.28 -39.10 -23.33
C GLY A 8 -54.89 -39.35 -22.75
N ARG A 9 -54.16 -40.36 -23.26
CA ARG A 9 -52.69 -40.28 -23.39
C ARG A 9 -52.39 -39.43 -24.63
N PRO A 10 -51.19 -38.82 -24.69
CA PRO A 10 -50.44 -38.97 -25.93
C PRO A 10 -48.99 -39.46 -25.73
N PRO A 11 -48.37 -40.01 -26.79
CA PRO A 11 -47.02 -40.58 -26.82
C PRO A 11 -45.98 -39.64 -27.45
N ASP A 12 -44.75 -40.14 -27.50
CA ASP A 12 -43.48 -39.51 -27.87
C ASP A 12 -43.31 -39.03 -29.33
N THR A 13 -42.13 -38.42 -29.53
CA THR A 13 -41.25 -38.41 -30.72
C THR A 13 -41.40 -37.26 -31.77
N PRO A 14 -40.38 -37.00 -32.63
CA PRO A 14 -39.11 -36.30 -32.35
C PRO A 14 -38.75 -35.38 -33.55
N MET A 15 -37.45 -35.28 -33.90
CA MET A 15 -36.86 -34.72 -35.15
C MET A 15 -36.65 -33.20 -35.15
N THR A 16 -35.57 -32.61 -35.65
CA THR A 16 -34.40 -33.07 -36.43
C THR A 16 -33.44 -31.86 -36.44
N ASN A 17 -32.21 -31.99 -35.95
CA ASN A 17 -31.00 -32.22 -36.74
C ASN A 17 -30.55 -31.00 -37.57
N ALA A 18 -29.38 -30.43 -37.23
CA ALA A 18 -28.47 -29.85 -38.22
C ALA A 18 -27.05 -29.70 -37.61
N ALA A 19 -26.14 -30.50 -38.17
CA ALA A 19 -24.69 -30.31 -38.27
C ALA A 19 -23.79 -30.67 -37.06
N GLU A 20 -23.52 -31.98 -36.98
CA GLU A 20 -22.18 -32.56 -36.76
C GLU A 20 -21.03 -31.74 -37.39
N GLN A 21 -19.88 -31.70 -36.71
CA GLN A 21 -18.65 -32.40 -37.15
C GLN A 21 -17.51 -32.19 -36.14
N SER A 22 -17.00 -33.30 -35.58
CA SER A 22 -15.61 -33.39 -35.06
C SER A 22 -14.66 -33.66 -36.24
N PRO A 23 -13.36 -33.29 -36.20
CA PRO A 23 -12.37 -34.31 -35.84
C PRO A 23 -11.03 -33.82 -35.20
N ALA A 24 -10.38 -34.79 -34.54
CA ALA A 24 -8.96 -35.00 -34.19
C ALA A 24 -7.83 -33.95 -34.40
N ILE A 25 -7.10 -33.71 -33.28
CA ILE A 25 -5.62 -33.61 -33.05
C ILE A 25 -4.78 -32.56 -33.80
N LEU A 26 -4.22 -31.57 -33.06
CA LEU A 26 -2.77 -31.20 -33.11
C LEU A 26 -2.34 -30.19 -32.01
N ASN A 27 -1.32 -30.58 -31.24
CA ASN A 27 -0.19 -29.80 -30.68
C ASN A 27 -0.27 -28.25 -30.65
N SER A 28 -0.20 -27.64 -29.45
CA SER A 28 0.95 -26.82 -28.98
C SER A 28 0.60 -25.81 -27.89
N GLY A 29 1.41 -25.80 -26.84
CA GLY A 29 1.63 -24.63 -25.98
C GLY A 29 0.72 -24.51 -24.75
N THR A 30 1.05 -25.20 -23.67
CA THR A 30 0.97 -24.57 -22.34
C THR A 30 1.83 -23.32 -22.42
N GLN A 31 1.21 -22.17 -22.68
CA GLN A 31 1.89 -20.89 -22.55
C GLN A 31 2.05 -20.66 -21.06
N THR A 32 3.09 -21.25 -20.48
CA THR A 32 3.61 -20.86 -19.18
C THR A 32 3.90 -19.38 -19.30
N LEU A 33 3.05 -18.56 -18.68
CA LEU A 33 3.28 -17.13 -18.52
C LEU A 33 4.52 -17.00 -17.64
N ASN A 34 5.69 -17.03 -18.25
CA ASN A 34 6.95 -16.89 -17.55
C ASN A 34 7.07 -15.46 -17.04
N PHE A 35 7.55 -15.33 -15.81
CA PHE A 35 7.74 -14.07 -15.10
C PHE A 35 8.44 -12.98 -15.96
N LYS A 36 9.32 -13.40 -16.89
CA LYS A 36 10.02 -12.52 -17.83
C LYS A 36 9.07 -11.79 -18.79
N ALA A 37 8.02 -12.44 -19.28
CA ALA A 37 7.00 -11.82 -20.12
C ALA A 37 6.10 -10.86 -19.31
N ALA A 38 5.84 -11.17 -18.05
CA ALA A 38 5.08 -10.31 -17.15
C ALA A 38 5.83 -9.01 -16.80
N LEU A 39 7.15 -9.09 -16.59
CA LEU A 39 7.99 -7.91 -16.32
C LEU A 39 8.12 -6.98 -17.53
N ALA A 40 8.11 -7.52 -18.75
CA ALA A 40 8.20 -6.73 -19.98
C ALA A 40 6.96 -5.88 -20.27
N GLY A 41 5.82 -6.20 -19.65
CA GLY A 41 4.55 -5.47 -19.79
C GLY A 41 4.32 -4.34 -18.79
N ILE A 42 5.26 -4.10 -17.87
CA ILE A 42 5.18 -2.99 -16.91
C ILE A 42 5.55 -1.71 -17.65
N ASN A 43 4.56 -1.15 -18.34
CA ASN A 43 4.67 0.17 -18.95
C ASN A 43 5.04 1.20 -17.89
N GLN A 44 5.95 2.07 -18.30
CA GLN A 44 6.61 3.11 -17.54
C GLN A 44 5.61 4.18 -17.10
N ASP A 45 4.81 3.90 -16.07
CA ASP A 45 4.16 4.95 -15.30
C ASP A 45 4.06 4.54 -13.85
N THR A 46 5.22 4.50 -13.21
CA THR A 46 5.32 4.93 -11.83
C THR A 46 6.72 5.49 -11.67
N SER A 47 6.81 6.81 -11.74
CA SER A 47 7.89 7.58 -11.08
C SER A 47 7.78 7.33 -9.57
N ARG A 48 7.99 6.08 -9.14
CA ARG A 48 8.39 5.79 -7.78
C ARG A 48 9.77 6.41 -7.74
N LYS A 49 9.95 7.46 -6.94
CA LYS A 49 11.28 7.83 -6.48
C LYS A 49 11.84 6.57 -5.84
N ALA A 50 12.57 5.79 -6.63
CA ALA A 50 13.26 4.64 -6.14
C ALA A 50 14.25 5.21 -5.14
N THR A 51 13.93 5.09 -3.86
CA THR A 51 14.94 5.13 -2.82
C THR A 51 15.92 4.04 -3.24
N GLN A 52 16.98 4.44 -3.94
CA GLN A 52 18.03 3.56 -4.35
C GLN A 52 18.68 3.09 -3.05
N TRP A 53 18.29 1.90 -2.61
CA TRP A 53 18.89 1.24 -1.47
C TRP A 53 20.35 1.00 -1.85
N THR A 54 21.24 1.84 -1.34
CA THR A 54 22.67 1.60 -1.44
C THR A 54 23.03 0.52 -0.43
N PHE A 55 23.85 -0.43 -0.85
CA PHE A 55 24.33 -1.47 0.03
C PHE A 55 25.09 -0.82 1.19
N VAL A 56 24.86 -1.28 2.43
CA VAL A 56 25.54 -0.73 3.61
C VAL A 56 27.03 -1.00 3.47
N GLY A 57 27.85 0.06 3.45
CA GLY A 57 29.30 -0.06 3.36
C GLY A 57 29.90 -0.56 4.68
N ALA A 58 31.06 -1.20 4.63
CA ALA A 58 31.78 -1.60 5.84
C ALA A 58 32.11 -0.38 6.74
N ASP A 59 32.32 0.79 6.15
CA ASP A 59 32.59 2.05 6.87
C ASP A 59 31.33 2.68 7.50
N ASP A 60 30.14 2.19 7.15
CA ASP A 60 28.87 2.70 7.68
C ASP A 60 28.48 2.02 9.00
N ILE A 61 29.13 0.89 9.35
CA ILE A 61 28.90 0.10 10.55
C ILE A 61 30.19 0.07 11.40
N GLU A 62 30.11 0.64 12.59
CA GLU A 62 31.11 0.54 13.63
C GLU A 62 30.75 -0.65 14.55
N THR A 63 31.30 -1.83 14.28
CA THR A 63 31.07 -3.01 15.13
C THR A 63 32.00 -2.93 16.35
N GLY A 64 31.43 -2.85 17.55
CA GLY A 64 32.14 -2.84 18.82
C GLY A 64 31.76 -4.02 19.72
N LEU A 65 32.47 -4.18 20.82
CA LEU A 65 32.05 -5.06 21.92
C LEU A 65 31.70 -4.17 23.12
N PHE A 66 30.43 -4.13 23.53
CA PHE A 66 30.02 -3.49 24.78
C PHE A 66 29.73 -4.58 25.80
N GLN A 67 30.51 -4.62 26.89
CA GLN A 67 30.38 -5.65 27.94
C GLN A 67 30.44 -7.11 27.42
N GLY A 68 31.20 -7.35 26.33
CA GLY A 68 31.32 -8.68 25.72
C GLY A 68 30.17 -9.04 24.78
N GLU A 69 29.18 -8.17 24.60
CA GLU A 69 28.11 -8.32 23.62
C GLU A 69 28.45 -7.56 22.32
N PRO A 70 28.09 -8.11 21.15
CA PRO A 70 28.28 -7.43 19.88
C PRO A 70 27.39 -6.18 19.83
N GLU A 71 28.02 -5.01 19.84
CA GLU A 71 27.35 -3.72 19.70
C GLU A 71 27.45 -3.27 18.25
N LEU A 72 26.31 -3.16 17.59
CA LEU A 72 26.23 -2.57 16.25
C LEU A 72 26.03 -1.07 16.40
N LYS A 73 27.11 -0.30 16.27
CA LYS A 73 27.02 1.17 16.15
C LYS A 73 26.94 1.53 14.67
N LEU A 74 25.97 2.36 14.31
CA LEU A 74 25.93 2.96 12.97
C LEU A 74 26.74 4.25 13.00
N SER A 75 27.60 4.46 12.00
CA SER A 75 28.36 5.69 11.88
C SER A 75 27.42 6.89 11.76
N SER A 76 27.78 8.02 12.37
CA SER A 76 26.96 9.24 12.37
C SER A 76 26.62 9.71 10.95
N LYS A 77 27.56 9.58 10.00
CA LYS A 77 27.33 9.93 8.58
C LYS A 77 26.27 9.06 7.93
N PHE A 78 26.25 7.77 8.28
CA PHE A 78 25.26 6.83 7.75
C PHE A 78 23.87 7.07 8.35
N LYS A 79 23.81 7.32 9.67
CA LYS A 79 22.57 7.75 10.34
C LYS A 79 21.98 8.99 9.68
N GLU A 80 22.80 9.99 9.37
CA GLU A 80 22.32 11.20 8.71
C GLU A 80 21.75 10.90 7.31
N LYS A 81 22.41 10.06 6.52
CA LYS A 81 21.89 9.60 5.20
C LYS A 81 20.54 8.92 5.33
N LEU A 82 20.36 8.03 6.32
CA LEU A 82 19.09 7.36 6.58
C LEU A 82 17.99 8.33 7.02
N CYS A 83 18.35 9.40 7.72
CA CYS A 83 17.41 10.42 8.18
C CYS A 83 17.01 11.43 7.08
N GLN A 84 17.81 11.59 6.02
CA GLN A 84 17.52 12.54 4.92
C GLN A 84 16.09 12.46 4.38
N PRO A 85 15.56 11.28 4.01
CA PRO A 85 14.19 11.19 3.48
C PRO A 85 13.13 11.59 4.51
N TRP A 86 13.43 11.49 5.81
CA TRP A 86 12.46 11.72 6.89
C TRP A 86 12.60 13.13 7.50
N LYS A 87 13.44 14.00 6.93
CA LYS A 87 13.58 15.39 7.38
C LYS A 87 12.29 16.21 7.18
N LYS A 88 11.51 15.87 6.16
CA LYS A 88 10.24 16.54 5.81
C LYS A 88 9.02 15.74 6.28
N THR A 89 9.19 15.09 7.43
CA THR A 89 8.20 14.16 7.95
C THR A 89 7.67 14.64 9.30
N LEU A 90 6.36 14.51 9.47
CA LEU A 90 5.64 14.81 10.70
C LEU A 90 5.10 13.51 11.29
N ILE A 91 5.25 13.38 12.61
CA ILE A 91 4.59 12.37 13.41
C ILE A 91 3.25 12.95 13.84
N VAL A 92 2.20 12.20 13.57
CA VAL A 92 0.82 12.60 13.75
C VAL A 92 0.14 11.59 14.65
N ARG A 93 -0.44 12.05 15.76
CA ARG A 93 -1.16 11.19 16.71
C ARG A 93 -2.50 11.81 17.06
N LEU A 94 -3.57 11.04 16.94
CA LEU A 94 -4.91 11.48 17.33
C LEU A 94 -5.14 11.16 18.82
N LEU A 95 -5.56 12.15 19.60
CA LEU A 95 -5.83 11.96 21.03
C LEU A 95 -7.27 11.51 21.27
N GLY A 96 -7.47 10.49 22.09
CA GLY A 96 -8.77 10.10 22.65
C GLY A 96 -9.57 9.07 21.85
N ARG A 97 -9.32 8.91 20.54
CA ARG A 97 -9.91 7.83 19.73
C ARG A 97 -8.94 7.34 18.66
N SER A 98 -8.97 6.03 18.42
CA SER A 98 -8.36 5.41 17.24
C SER A 98 -9.27 5.59 16.03
N VAL A 99 -8.67 5.83 14.87
CA VAL A 99 -9.40 6.05 13.62
C VAL A 99 -8.76 5.22 12.52
N THR A 100 -9.58 4.68 11.64
CA THR A 100 -9.11 3.89 10.49
C THR A 100 -8.16 4.72 9.63
N TYR A 101 -7.03 4.12 9.24
CA TYR A 101 -6.01 4.73 8.39
C TYR A 101 -6.58 5.49 7.19
N SER A 102 -7.47 4.85 6.41
CA SER A 102 -8.07 5.45 5.21
C SER A 102 -8.83 6.75 5.51
N TYR A 103 -9.54 6.81 6.63
CA TYR A 103 -10.28 8.01 7.02
C TYR A 103 -9.33 9.13 7.44
N LEU A 104 -8.33 8.80 8.27
CA LEU A 104 -7.33 9.78 8.69
C LEU A 104 -6.57 10.34 7.48
N CYS A 105 -6.18 9.50 6.54
CA CYS A 105 -5.55 9.91 5.29
C CYS A 105 -6.42 10.88 4.49
N ALA A 106 -7.72 10.61 4.37
CA ALA A 106 -8.64 11.51 3.70
C ALA A 106 -8.79 12.85 4.44
N GLN A 107 -8.89 12.82 5.77
CA GLN A 107 -8.99 14.02 6.60
C GLN A 107 -7.72 14.87 6.52
N LEU A 108 -6.53 14.27 6.62
CA LEU A 108 -5.25 14.97 6.54
C LEU A 108 -5.08 15.64 5.17
N ARG A 109 -5.41 14.93 4.08
CA ARG A 109 -5.41 15.51 2.72
C ARG A 109 -6.38 16.68 2.61
N TRP A 110 -7.57 16.56 3.19
CA TRP A 110 -8.59 17.61 3.13
C TRP A 110 -8.25 18.82 4.01
N LYS A 111 -7.64 18.61 5.19
CA LYS A 111 -7.26 19.68 6.11
C LYS A 111 -6.01 20.43 5.68
N TRP A 112 -4.96 19.72 5.30
CA TRP A 112 -3.70 20.34 4.92
C TRP A 112 -3.70 20.86 3.49
N ARG A 113 -4.52 20.25 2.61
CA ARG A 113 -4.60 20.58 1.17
C ARG A 113 -3.20 20.76 0.57
N PRO A 114 -2.31 19.75 0.70
CA PRO A 114 -0.94 19.86 0.24
C PRO A 114 -0.92 20.12 -1.26
N VAL A 115 -0.04 21.00 -1.70
CA VAL A 115 0.23 21.27 -3.12
C VAL A 115 1.13 20.16 -3.70
N GLY A 116 2.05 19.65 -2.88
CA GLY A 116 2.97 18.56 -3.21
C GLY A 116 2.45 17.16 -2.88
N SER A 117 3.31 16.16 -3.04
CA SER A 117 3.01 14.78 -2.67
C SER A 117 2.95 14.63 -1.15
N LEU A 118 1.84 14.07 -0.64
CA LEU A 118 1.67 13.69 0.75
C LEU A 118 1.57 12.16 0.86
N GLU A 119 2.60 11.55 1.43
CA GLU A 119 2.62 10.13 1.77
C GLU A 119 2.34 9.98 3.25
N ILE A 120 1.43 9.06 3.60
CA ILE A 120 1.08 8.78 4.98
C ILE A 120 1.38 7.30 5.21
N ILE A 121 1.97 6.98 6.35
CA ILE A 121 2.33 5.61 6.74
C ILE A 121 1.76 5.40 8.14
N ASP A 122 1.00 4.33 8.34
CA ASP A 122 0.56 3.93 9.66
C ASP A 122 1.71 3.33 10.46
N LEU A 123 1.84 3.80 11.69
CA LEU A 123 2.64 3.14 12.72
C LEU A 123 1.67 2.46 13.69
N ASN A 124 2.24 1.70 14.62
CA ASN A 124 1.48 1.12 15.72
C ASN A 124 1.04 2.22 16.74
N ASN A 125 0.02 1.92 17.54
CA ASN A 125 -0.48 2.79 18.62
C ASN A 125 -1.03 4.16 18.16
N ASP A 126 -1.89 4.17 17.13
CA ASP A 126 -2.57 5.38 16.64
C ASP A 126 -1.63 6.53 16.25
N THR A 127 -0.40 6.15 15.87
CA THR A 127 0.63 7.07 15.41
C THR A 127 0.79 6.90 13.90
N PHE A 128 0.96 8.01 13.22
CA PHE A 128 1.04 8.06 11.77
C PHE A 128 2.23 8.92 11.36
N LEU A 129 2.91 8.52 10.30
CA LEU A 129 3.97 9.26 9.67
C LEU A 129 3.38 10.00 8.46
N ALA A 130 3.57 11.31 8.37
CA ALA A 130 3.20 12.09 7.20
C ALA A 130 4.45 12.70 6.57
N THR A 131 4.83 12.20 5.40
CA THR A 131 5.99 12.66 4.63
C THR A 131 5.52 13.61 3.53
N PHE A 132 6.12 14.79 3.48
CA PHE A 132 5.80 15.84 2.52
C PHE A 132 6.88 15.94 1.45
N GLY A 133 6.46 16.11 0.20
CA GLY A 133 7.35 16.42 -0.91
C GLY A 133 7.83 17.87 -0.91
N ASP A 134 7.01 18.78 -0.38
CA ASP A 134 7.22 20.23 -0.41
C ASP A 134 7.44 20.83 1.00
N ASP A 135 8.37 21.78 1.11
CA ASP A 135 8.71 22.42 2.39
C ASP A 135 7.63 23.38 2.89
N GLN A 136 6.90 24.04 1.98
CA GLN A 136 5.84 24.97 2.36
C GLN A 136 4.64 24.23 2.94
N ASP A 137 4.28 23.08 2.35
CA ASP A 137 3.23 22.21 2.88
C ASP A 137 3.59 21.66 4.26
N TYR A 138 4.85 21.25 4.45
CA TYR A 138 5.38 20.81 5.74
C TYR A 138 5.27 21.90 6.81
N LEU A 139 5.74 23.11 6.52
CA LEU A 139 5.65 24.23 7.44
C LEU A 139 4.20 24.58 7.75
N ARG A 140 3.32 24.57 6.74
CA ARG A 140 1.89 24.83 6.94
C ARG A 140 1.24 23.81 7.85
N ALA A 141 1.56 22.53 7.70
CA ALA A 141 1.07 21.46 8.56
C ALA A 141 1.59 21.60 10.01
N LEU A 142 2.82 22.10 10.20
CA LEU A 142 3.43 22.28 11.50
C LEU A 142 2.96 23.57 12.23
N THR A 143 2.89 24.70 11.53
CA THR A 143 2.54 26.01 12.11
C THR A 143 1.07 26.38 11.94
N GLY A 144 0.28 25.57 11.24
CA GLY A 144 -1.15 25.80 10.99
C GLY A 144 -2.04 25.74 12.24
N GLY A 145 -1.45 25.47 13.40
CA GLY A 145 -2.14 25.44 14.69
C GLY A 145 -2.59 24.02 15.09
N PRO A 146 -3.30 23.90 16.22
CA PRO A 146 -3.82 22.62 16.67
C PRO A 146 -4.88 22.11 15.68
N TRP A 147 -4.61 20.98 15.03
CA TRP A 147 -5.56 20.37 14.11
C TRP A 147 -6.61 19.59 14.91
N VAL A 148 -7.88 19.75 14.55
CA VAL A 148 -8.99 19.01 15.15
C VAL A 148 -9.65 18.17 14.07
N ILE A 149 -9.80 16.88 14.35
CA ILE A 149 -10.48 15.91 13.48
C ILE A 149 -11.51 15.18 14.35
N LEU A 150 -12.78 15.21 13.95
CA LEU A 150 -13.89 14.57 14.70
C LEU A 150 -13.99 15.04 16.17
N ASP A 151 -13.78 16.33 16.46
CA ASP A 151 -13.68 16.88 17.84
C ASP A 151 -12.53 16.32 18.69
N HIS A 152 -11.58 15.60 18.08
CA HIS A 152 -10.38 15.12 18.73
C HIS A 152 -9.17 15.92 18.27
N TYR A 153 -8.30 16.25 19.22
CA TYR A 153 -7.06 16.97 18.92
C TYR A 153 -6.04 16.05 18.26
N LEU A 154 -5.43 16.57 17.22
CA LEU A 154 -4.31 15.96 16.55
C LEU A 154 -3.02 16.58 17.09
N VAL A 155 -2.16 15.73 17.60
CA VAL A 155 -0.81 16.09 17.99
C VAL A 155 0.07 15.92 16.78
N VAL A 156 0.74 17.00 16.38
CA VAL A 156 1.70 17.02 15.28
C VAL A 156 3.07 17.33 15.85
N HIS A 157 4.02 16.45 15.60
CA HIS A 157 5.41 16.59 16.02
C HIS A 157 6.33 16.45 14.82
N GLN A 158 7.42 17.21 14.82
CA GLN A 158 8.50 16.97 13.86
C GLN A 158 9.13 15.60 14.12
N TRP A 159 9.35 14.83 13.06
CA TRP A 159 10.05 13.57 13.18
C TRP A 159 11.48 13.79 13.69
N SER A 160 11.92 12.96 14.64
CA SER A 160 13.30 12.95 15.11
C SER A 160 13.83 11.51 15.18
N PRO A 161 15.12 11.27 14.86
CA PRO A 161 15.71 9.93 14.91
C PRO A 161 15.83 9.37 16.32
N SER A 162 15.81 10.23 17.34
CA SER A 162 15.79 9.85 18.75
C SER A 162 14.38 9.78 19.34
N PHE A 163 13.33 9.73 18.49
CA PHE A 163 11.97 9.68 18.98
C PHE A 163 11.69 8.33 19.64
N GLN A 164 11.52 8.35 20.95
CA GLN A 164 10.99 7.21 21.71
C GLN A 164 9.47 7.30 21.64
N LEU A 165 8.85 6.29 21.01
CA LEU A 165 7.39 6.09 20.92
C LEU A 165 6.80 5.67 22.26
#